data_AF-A0AAW1LJH6-F1
#
_entry.id   AF-A0AAW1LJH6-F1
#
_cell.length_a   1.000
_cell.length_b   1.000
_cell.length_c   1.000
_cell.angle_alpha   90.00
_cell.angle_beta   90.00
_cell.angle_gamma   90.00
#
_symmetry.space_group_name_H-M   'P 1'
#
loop_
_entity.id
_entity.type
_entity.pdbx_description
1 polymer ?
#
loop_
_entity_poly.entity_id
_entity_poly.type
_entity_poly.pdbx_seq_one_letter_code
_entity_poly.pdbx_strand_id
1 'polypeptide(L)'
;MKSLHDQLRQKLKLCYEHIEVRKMEEAYANLVHIYEMPQKDNLRLLRTLIYPSDDMKPLVKISPKKLHILDIIKDTVADILHLPNDDDVKVERFNVDVLKGKTVLFFISDLDVSEEELGILGKIYKESRTNEKEFEYEIVWLPVVDQMTKESEQKFKALQYKMSWYTLLHPSMLDAVSKRFIREYLGFVKKQVIVAVNPVGKETSRDAYHLMLIWGNAAYPFTRERVDMLWKKETWKPDFLLASVLPEFNKWAAQPNTYVCFFGGEDIEWIRRFTASIKEQAPKTGTKIELVYIGKPNAKLAVDKIIKTIVSEKIAHTLPNVTTVTYFWTRLESMLYTRTQYSHKNVDNDKIINQVMAVLGFGSRHEGWASIGKPGTTQIVQGKGDHIVASISKSEFAAHSKDHGFVGAITKFIGTYQGNCGFHCNRVEFPSVPGAGVPSRVTCTDCQRPMDKYILYKCCTG
;
A
#
# COMPACT_ATOMS: atom_id res chain seq x y z
N MET A 1 9.90 -11.75 -63.16
CA MET A 1 11.15 -12.03 -62.39
C MET A 1 11.46 -10.80 -61.56
N LYS A 2 11.52 -10.88 -60.22
CA LYS A 2 12.08 -9.78 -59.41
C LYS A 2 13.56 -9.62 -59.80
N SER A 3 14.02 -8.38 -59.99
CA SER A 3 15.42 -8.12 -60.36
C SER A 3 16.36 -8.67 -59.28
N LEU A 4 17.55 -9.14 -59.66
CA LEU A 4 18.61 -9.53 -58.72
C LEU A 4 18.87 -8.43 -57.68
N HIS A 5 18.73 -7.17 -58.09
CA HIS A 5 18.81 -6.00 -57.21
C HIS A 5 17.74 -5.98 -56.11
N ASP A 6 16.49 -6.31 -56.45
CA ASP A 6 15.39 -6.37 -55.48
C ASP A 6 15.58 -7.52 -54.48
N GLN A 7 16.10 -8.65 -54.96
CA GLN A 7 16.44 -9.79 -54.10
C GLN A 7 17.58 -9.47 -53.13
N LEU A 8 18.62 -8.77 -53.58
CA LEU A 8 19.73 -8.33 -52.73
C LEU A 8 19.28 -7.27 -51.71
N ARG A 9 18.45 -6.31 -52.10
CA ARG A 9 17.85 -5.33 -51.16
C ARG A 9 17.02 -6.02 -50.08
N GLN A 10 16.21 -7.01 -50.46
CA GLN A 10 15.42 -7.78 -49.51
C GLN A 10 16.30 -8.57 -48.54
N LYS A 11 17.33 -9.26 -49.02
CA LYS A 11 18.29 -9.97 -48.16
C LYS A 11 19.04 -9.03 -47.22
N LEU A 12 19.49 -7.87 -47.71
CA LEU A 12 20.16 -6.87 -46.89
C LEU A 12 19.25 -6.34 -45.78
N LYS A 13 17.97 -6.07 -46.09
CA LYS A 13 16.97 -5.68 -45.09
C LYS A 13 16.82 -6.74 -43.99
N LEU A 14 16.66 -8.01 -44.37
CA LEU A 14 16.57 -9.13 -43.42
C LEU A 14 17.85 -9.25 -42.56
N CYS A 15 19.03 -9.08 -43.15
CA CYS A 15 20.28 -9.08 -42.40
C CYS A 15 20.33 -7.94 -41.36
N TYR A 16 19.92 -6.73 -41.72
CA TYR A 16 19.85 -5.62 -40.77
C TYR A 16 18.84 -5.91 -39.65
N GLU A 17 17.66 -6.44 -39.97
CA GLU A 17 16.68 -6.86 -38.96
C GLU A 17 17.26 -7.91 -38.00
N HIS A 18 17.97 -8.93 -38.52
CA HIS A 18 18.64 -9.93 -37.69
C HIS A 18 19.76 -9.36 -36.82
N ILE A 19 20.55 -8.42 -37.33
CA ILE A 19 21.62 -7.75 -36.58
C ILE A 19 21.01 -6.94 -35.42
N GLU A 20 19.95 -6.16 -35.69
CA GLU A 20 19.29 -5.37 -34.66
C GLU A 20 18.65 -6.26 -33.57
N VAL A 21 18.00 -7.36 -33.95
CA VAL A 21 17.48 -8.34 -32.98
C VAL A 21 18.61 -8.90 -32.11
N ARG A 22 19.74 -9.31 -32.70
CA ARG A 22 20.88 -9.83 -31.92
C ARG A 22 21.46 -8.79 -30.98
N LYS A 23 21.61 -7.54 -31.41
CA LYS A 23 22.07 -6.44 -30.54
C LYS A 23 21.13 -6.23 -29.36
N MET A 24 19.81 -6.28 -29.58
CA MET A 24 18.83 -6.16 -28.50
C MET A 24 18.93 -7.30 -27.49
N GLU A 25 19.11 -8.54 -27.95
CA GLU A 25 19.32 -9.71 -27.06
C GLU A 25 20.63 -9.59 -26.26
N GLU A 26 21.72 -9.18 -26.89
CA GLU A 26 23.01 -8.97 -26.21
C GLU A 26 22.92 -7.85 -25.17
N ALA A 27 22.25 -6.73 -25.51
CA ALA A 27 22.02 -5.63 -24.58
C ALA A 27 21.15 -6.05 -23.39
N TYR A 28 20.10 -6.85 -23.64
CA TYR A 28 19.24 -7.40 -22.60
C TYR A 28 20.03 -8.33 -21.66
N ALA A 29 20.78 -9.29 -22.21
CA ALA A 29 21.60 -10.21 -21.44
C ALA A 29 22.66 -9.47 -20.59
N ASN A 30 23.27 -8.41 -21.15
CA ASN A 30 24.20 -7.56 -20.43
C ASN A 30 23.52 -6.79 -19.29
N LEU A 31 22.32 -6.24 -19.50
CA LEU A 31 21.57 -5.56 -18.44
C LEU A 31 21.19 -6.51 -17.30
N VAL A 32 20.74 -7.74 -17.62
CA VAL A 32 20.48 -8.79 -16.63
C VAL A 32 21.76 -9.10 -15.85
N HIS A 33 22.88 -9.31 -16.54
CA HIS A 33 24.16 -9.60 -15.89
C HIS A 33 24.62 -8.48 -14.94
N ILE A 34 24.51 -7.21 -15.37
CA ILE A 34 24.84 -6.04 -14.55
C ILE A 34 23.96 -5.99 -13.29
N TYR A 35 22.69 -6.34 -13.41
CA TYR A 35 21.74 -6.34 -12.30
C TYR A 35 21.99 -7.47 -11.29
N GLU A 36 22.39 -8.65 -11.77
CA GLU A 36 22.67 -9.81 -10.91
C GLU A 36 23.98 -9.66 -10.15
N MET A 37 24.98 -9.02 -10.75
CA MET A 37 26.33 -8.93 -10.20
C MET A 37 26.52 -7.66 -9.36
N PRO A 38 27.08 -7.75 -8.14
CA PRO A 38 27.49 -6.57 -7.39
C PRO A 38 28.47 -5.71 -8.20
N GLN A 39 28.21 -4.41 -8.26
CA GLN A 39 29.07 -3.45 -8.96
C GLN A 39 29.91 -2.64 -7.95
N LYS A 40 30.88 -1.87 -8.45
CA LYS A 40 31.64 -0.92 -7.60
C LYS A 40 30.72 0.13 -6.97
N ASP A 41 29.75 0.59 -7.76
CA ASP A 41 28.67 1.48 -7.37
C ASP A 41 27.46 1.20 -8.28
N ASN A 42 26.30 1.74 -7.91
CA ASN A 42 25.05 1.58 -8.65
C ASN A 42 25.01 2.31 -10.00
N LEU A 43 26.03 3.10 -10.37
CA LEU A 43 25.97 3.99 -11.53
C LEU A 43 25.92 3.22 -12.85
N ARG A 44 26.67 2.10 -12.95
CA ARG A 44 26.65 1.25 -14.14
C ARG A 44 25.24 0.73 -14.42
N LEU A 45 24.56 0.21 -13.40
CA LEU A 45 23.16 -0.23 -13.51
C LEU A 45 22.24 0.92 -13.92
N LEU A 46 22.33 2.07 -13.23
CA LEU A 46 21.47 3.22 -13.48
C LEU A 46 21.63 3.77 -14.91
N ARG A 47 22.87 3.86 -15.41
CA ARG A 47 23.17 4.29 -16.78
C ARG A 47 22.66 3.29 -17.82
N THR A 48 22.84 1.99 -17.59
CA THR A 48 22.35 0.97 -18.53
C THR A 48 20.82 0.89 -18.54
N LEU A 49 20.15 1.10 -17.41
CA LEU A 49 18.69 1.00 -17.30
C LEU A 49 17.95 2.29 -17.71
N ILE A 50 18.50 3.46 -17.38
CA ILE A 50 17.82 4.75 -17.60
C ILE A 50 18.33 5.43 -18.85
N TYR A 51 19.61 5.76 -18.90
CA TYR A 51 20.19 6.46 -20.03
C TYR A 51 21.73 6.42 -19.95
N PRO A 52 22.42 5.83 -20.95
CA PRO A 52 23.85 5.57 -20.85
C PRO A 52 24.73 6.77 -21.17
N SER A 53 24.20 7.77 -21.89
CA SER A 53 24.95 8.91 -22.42
C SER A 53 24.86 10.13 -21.51
N ASP A 54 25.91 10.94 -21.50
CA ASP A 54 26.00 12.17 -20.71
C ASP A 54 25.52 13.42 -21.49
N ASP A 55 25.03 13.25 -22.72
CA ASP A 55 24.53 14.33 -23.60
C ASP A 55 23.19 14.93 -23.12
N MET A 56 22.44 14.19 -22.29
CA MET A 56 21.19 14.64 -21.72
C MET A 56 21.15 14.41 -20.20
N LYS A 57 20.34 15.21 -19.51
CA LYS A 57 20.00 15.04 -18.10
C LYS A 57 18.63 14.34 -18.01
N PRO A 58 18.57 13.01 -17.85
CA PRO A 58 17.34 12.23 -18.00
C PRO A 58 16.42 12.32 -16.79
N LEU A 59 16.87 12.87 -15.66
CA LEU A 59 16.10 12.97 -14.43
C LEU A 59 15.58 14.38 -14.20
N VAL A 60 14.40 14.46 -13.60
CA VAL A 60 13.71 15.67 -13.17
C VAL A 60 13.40 15.57 -11.68
N LYS A 61 13.54 16.67 -10.93
CA LYS A 61 13.03 16.77 -9.55
C LYS A 61 12.32 18.10 -9.37
N ILE A 62 11.09 18.07 -8.85
CA ILE A 62 10.28 19.26 -8.62
C ILE A 62 10.35 19.63 -7.14
N SER A 63 10.65 20.90 -6.85
CA SER A 63 10.83 21.33 -5.47
C SER A 63 9.49 21.37 -4.71
N PRO A 64 9.45 20.99 -3.41
CA PRO A 64 8.21 20.97 -2.63
C PRO A 64 7.48 22.32 -2.57
N LYS A 65 8.24 23.43 -2.58
CA LYS A 65 7.65 24.79 -2.61
C LYS A 65 6.83 25.05 -3.88
N LYS A 66 7.28 24.51 -5.02
CA LYS A 66 6.56 24.64 -6.30
C LYS A 66 5.36 23.72 -6.38
N LEU A 67 5.46 22.49 -5.86
CA LEU A 67 4.33 21.58 -5.68
C LEU A 67 3.20 22.24 -4.88
N HIS A 68 3.52 22.90 -3.77
CA HIS A 68 2.52 23.58 -2.95
C HIS A 68 1.79 24.71 -3.69
N ILE A 69 2.49 25.47 -4.53
CA ILE A 69 1.88 26.51 -5.37
C ILE A 69 0.91 25.88 -6.39
N LEU A 70 1.30 24.77 -7.02
CA LEU A 70 0.44 24.05 -7.96
C LEU A 70 -0.83 23.49 -7.29
N ASP A 71 -0.71 22.99 -6.05
CA ASP A 71 -1.86 22.50 -5.29
C ASP A 71 -2.82 23.65 -4.93
N ILE A 72 -2.30 24.80 -4.47
CA ILE A 72 -3.13 26.00 -4.21
C ILE A 72 -3.84 26.48 -5.47
N ILE A 73 -3.15 26.50 -6.62
CA ILE A 73 -3.74 26.96 -7.88
C ILE A 73 -4.87 26.00 -8.32
N LYS A 74 -4.69 24.68 -8.17
CA LYS A 74 -5.73 23.68 -8.47
C LYS A 74 -6.98 23.88 -7.61
N ASP A 75 -6.81 24.10 -6.31
CA ASP A 75 -7.93 24.28 -5.38
C ASP A 75 -8.70 25.58 -5.60
N THR A 76 -8.07 26.59 -6.23
CA THR A 76 -8.65 27.93 -6.43
C THR A 76 -9.22 28.13 -7.85
N VAL A 77 -8.78 27.35 -8.84
CA VAL A 77 -9.03 27.63 -10.28
C VAL A 77 -9.38 26.36 -11.07
N ALA A 78 -9.99 25.35 -10.43
CA ALA A 78 -10.32 24.06 -11.03
C ALA A 78 -11.07 24.15 -12.38
N ASP A 79 -11.79 25.25 -12.64
CA ASP A 79 -12.60 25.44 -13.84
C ASP A 79 -11.93 26.22 -14.99
N ILE A 80 -10.73 26.81 -14.84
CA ILE A 80 -10.22 27.81 -15.82
C ILE A 80 -8.80 27.58 -16.38
N LEU A 81 -7.94 26.71 -15.84
CA LEU A 81 -6.54 26.63 -16.30
C LEU A 81 -6.12 25.31 -16.97
N HIS A 82 -5.60 25.45 -18.20
CA HIS A 82 -4.68 24.51 -18.82
C HIS A 82 -3.51 24.20 -17.87
N LEU A 83 -2.96 22.98 -17.92
CA LEU A 83 -1.74 22.59 -17.19
C LEU A 83 -0.68 23.70 -17.35
N PRO A 84 0.05 24.07 -16.27
CA PRO A 84 1.06 25.12 -16.36
C PRO A 84 2.06 24.78 -17.46
N ASN A 85 2.43 25.78 -18.28
CA ASN A 85 3.44 25.58 -19.31
C ASN A 85 4.80 25.29 -18.66
N ASP A 86 5.67 24.52 -19.35
CA ASP A 86 7.00 24.16 -18.83
C ASP A 86 7.85 25.40 -18.46
N ASP A 87 7.53 26.58 -19.02
CA ASP A 87 8.17 27.88 -18.69
C ASP A 87 7.75 28.45 -17.32
N ASP A 88 6.55 28.13 -16.82
CA ASP A 88 6.05 28.62 -15.53
C ASP A 88 6.62 27.82 -14.34
N VAL A 89 6.97 26.56 -14.58
CA VAL A 89 7.56 25.67 -13.57
C VAL A 89 8.98 25.34 -13.98
N LYS A 90 9.97 26.17 -13.60
CA LYS A 90 11.39 25.87 -13.88
C LYS A 90 11.79 24.48 -13.32
N VAL A 91 11.80 23.47 -14.19
CA VAL A 91 12.08 22.08 -13.85
C VAL A 91 13.59 21.87 -13.80
N GLU A 92 14.12 21.46 -12.66
CA GLU A 92 15.54 21.13 -12.54
C GLU A 92 15.81 19.75 -13.12
N ARG A 93 16.81 19.68 -14.02
CA ARG A 93 17.23 18.45 -14.68
C ARG A 93 18.57 17.97 -14.13
N PHE A 94 18.70 16.66 -13.95
CA PHE A 94 19.85 16.01 -13.32
C PHE A 94 20.38 14.85 -14.15
N ASN A 95 21.69 14.61 -14.07
CA ASN A 95 22.29 13.36 -14.52
C ASN A 95 22.01 12.27 -13.46
N VAL A 96 22.02 10.99 -13.85
CA VAL A 96 21.88 9.84 -12.95
C VAL A 96 22.97 9.80 -11.86
N ASP A 97 24.11 10.47 -12.06
CA ASP A 97 25.18 10.61 -11.05
C ASP A 97 24.71 11.14 -9.69
N VAL A 98 23.61 11.88 -9.61
CA VAL A 98 23.03 12.35 -8.32
C VAL A 98 22.53 11.23 -7.42
N LEU A 99 22.36 10.02 -7.98
CA LEU A 99 21.92 8.81 -7.28
C LEU A 99 23.10 7.90 -6.90
N LYS A 100 24.33 8.26 -7.30
CA LYS A 100 25.52 7.46 -7.05
C LYS A 100 25.71 7.21 -5.55
N GLY A 101 25.89 5.94 -5.19
CA GLY A 101 26.17 5.54 -3.81
C GLY A 101 24.97 5.61 -2.86
N LYS A 102 23.76 5.88 -3.37
CA LYS A 102 22.51 5.85 -2.59
C LYS A 102 21.74 4.56 -2.82
N THR A 103 20.87 4.21 -1.88
CA THR A 103 19.81 3.23 -2.17
C THR A 103 18.81 3.86 -3.13
N VAL A 104 18.44 3.18 -4.21
CA VAL A 104 17.49 3.69 -5.19
C VAL A 104 16.25 2.80 -5.20
N LEU A 105 15.09 3.42 -5.04
CA LEU A 105 13.79 2.77 -5.16
C LEU A 105 13.23 3.08 -6.55
N PHE A 106 13.24 2.10 -7.45
CA PHE A 106 12.61 2.19 -8.75
C PHE A 106 11.10 2.05 -8.59
N PHE A 107 10.39 3.17 -8.62
CA PHE A 107 8.93 3.19 -8.69
C PHE A 107 8.50 2.95 -10.13
N ILE A 108 8.11 1.73 -10.44
CA ILE A 108 7.74 1.27 -11.79
C ILE A 108 6.23 1.24 -11.89
N SER A 109 5.66 1.91 -12.87
CA SER A 109 4.22 1.91 -13.14
C SER A 109 3.92 2.20 -14.60
N ASP A 110 2.68 2.02 -15.00
CA ASP A 110 2.12 2.73 -16.16
C ASP A 110 1.68 4.15 -15.74
N LEU A 111 0.78 4.77 -16.49
CA LEU A 111 0.22 6.08 -16.16
C LEU A 111 -1.08 5.98 -15.34
N ASP A 112 -1.52 4.79 -14.93
CA ASP A 112 -2.76 4.56 -14.18
C ASP A 112 -2.48 4.49 -12.66
N VAL A 113 -1.72 5.45 -12.16
CA VAL A 113 -1.41 5.57 -10.73
C VAL A 113 -2.46 6.42 -10.01
N SER A 114 -3.01 5.92 -8.91
CA SER A 114 -3.99 6.68 -8.14
C SER A 114 -3.35 7.81 -7.31
N GLU A 115 -4.09 8.91 -7.13
CA GLU A 115 -3.63 10.02 -6.28
C GLU A 115 -3.43 9.60 -4.82
N GLU A 116 -4.21 8.65 -4.34
CA GLU A 116 -4.15 8.12 -2.98
C GLU A 116 -2.81 7.42 -2.74
N GLU A 117 -2.38 6.57 -3.68
CA GLU A 117 -1.10 5.87 -3.60
C GLU A 117 0.09 6.84 -3.65
N LEU A 118 0.01 7.85 -4.52
CA LEU A 118 1.02 8.91 -4.57
C LEU A 118 1.07 9.73 -3.28
N GLY A 119 -0.08 10.04 -2.69
CA GLY A 119 -0.15 10.75 -1.42
C GLY A 119 0.51 9.98 -0.28
N ILE A 120 0.29 8.66 -0.21
CA ILE A 120 0.91 7.78 0.79
C ILE A 120 2.44 7.74 0.61
N LEU A 121 2.91 7.47 -0.62
CA LEU A 121 4.35 7.45 -0.92
C LEU A 121 4.99 8.82 -0.67
N GLY A 122 4.30 9.90 -1.02
CA GLY A 122 4.71 11.28 -0.76
C GLY A 122 4.90 11.57 0.72
N LYS A 123 3.99 11.11 1.57
CA LYS A 123 4.12 11.25 3.03
C LYS A 123 5.35 10.50 3.55
N ILE A 124 5.51 9.23 3.19
CA ILE A 124 6.65 8.40 3.63
C ILE A 124 7.98 9.02 3.18
N TYR A 125 8.05 9.43 1.91
CA TYR A 125 9.25 10.06 1.36
C TYR A 125 9.54 11.41 2.03
N LYS A 126 8.53 12.25 2.28
CA LYS A 126 8.71 13.52 3.02
C LYS A 126 9.25 13.31 4.43
N GLU A 127 8.73 12.32 5.16
CA GLU A 127 9.25 11.95 6.49
C GLU A 127 10.71 11.48 6.42
N SER A 128 11.11 10.80 5.34
CA SER A 128 12.52 10.42 5.17
C SER A 128 13.42 11.64 4.97
N ARG A 129 12.91 12.70 4.34
CA ARG A 129 13.64 13.96 4.11
C ARG A 129 13.74 14.84 5.36
N THR A 130 12.94 14.60 6.40
CA THR A 130 13.14 15.28 7.68
C THR A 130 14.28 14.68 8.50
N ASN A 131 14.61 13.41 8.23
CA ASN A 131 15.67 12.65 8.90
C ASN A 131 16.72 12.17 7.87
N GLU A 132 17.25 13.07 7.04
CA GLU A 132 18.09 12.70 5.88
C GLU A 132 19.33 11.88 6.26
N LYS A 133 19.87 12.09 7.48
CA LYS A 133 21.04 11.34 7.99
C LYS A 133 20.73 9.88 8.32
N GLU A 134 19.46 9.53 8.50
CA GLU A 134 19.01 8.16 8.82
C GLU A 134 18.60 7.39 7.56
N PHE A 135 18.14 8.09 6.52
CA PHE A 135 17.54 7.49 5.32
C PHE A 135 18.20 7.95 4.02
N GLU A 136 19.30 7.28 3.65
CA GLU A 136 20.04 7.54 2.41
C GLU A 136 19.47 6.77 1.21
N TYR A 137 18.19 7.01 0.90
CA TYR A 137 17.55 6.51 -0.32
C TYR A 137 16.89 7.61 -1.14
N GLU A 138 16.71 7.36 -2.43
CA GLU A 138 15.91 8.20 -3.35
C GLU A 138 14.90 7.33 -4.10
N ILE A 139 13.75 7.90 -4.44
CA ILE A 139 12.76 7.26 -5.32
C ILE A 139 12.96 7.80 -6.75
N VAL A 140 12.92 6.91 -7.75
CA VAL A 140 12.95 7.26 -9.17
C VAL A 140 11.73 6.66 -9.85
N TRP A 141 10.86 7.50 -10.41
CA TRP A 141 9.72 7.03 -11.19
C TRP A 141 10.14 6.59 -12.59
N LEU A 142 9.86 5.34 -12.93
CA LEU A 142 10.11 4.68 -14.22
C LEU A 142 8.77 4.33 -14.90
N PRO A 143 8.18 5.27 -15.66
CA PRO A 143 6.92 5.04 -16.38
C PRO A 143 7.14 4.12 -17.60
N VAL A 144 6.49 2.95 -17.60
CA VAL A 144 6.59 1.95 -18.67
C VAL A 144 5.41 2.14 -19.63
N VAL A 145 5.62 2.93 -20.69
CA VAL A 145 4.61 3.25 -21.71
C VAL A 145 5.10 2.83 -23.09
N ASP A 146 4.29 2.10 -23.86
CA ASP A 146 4.67 1.65 -25.22
C ASP A 146 4.56 2.77 -26.25
N GLN A 147 3.49 3.55 -26.21
CA GLN A 147 3.23 4.65 -27.16
C GLN A 147 2.71 5.89 -26.42
N MET A 148 3.28 7.04 -26.74
CA MET A 148 2.83 8.33 -26.21
C MET A 148 1.82 8.97 -27.17
N THR A 149 0.60 9.17 -26.70
CA THR A 149 -0.41 10.02 -27.30
C THR A 149 -0.40 11.39 -26.61
N LYS A 150 -1.09 12.39 -27.20
CA LYS A 150 -1.25 13.70 -26.54
C LYS A 150 -1.90 13.60 -25.16
N GLU A 151 -2.84 12.68 -24.99
CA GLU A 151 -3.52 12.44 -23.71
C GLU A 151 -2.58 11.82 -22.67
N SER A 152 -1.80 10.80 -23.07
CA SER A 152 -0.82 10.20 -22.16
C SER A 152 0.30 11.17 -21.79
N GLU A 153 0.68 12.09 -22.69
CA GLU A 153 1.64 13.16 -22.41
C GLU A 153 1.14 14.08 -21.29
N GLN A 154 -0.12 14.52 -21.39
CA GLN A 154 -0.77 15.34 -20.36
C GLN A 154 -0.87 14.59 -19.04
N LYS A 155 -1.25 13.31 -19.07
CA LYS A 155 -1.35 12.45 -17.88
C LYS A 155 0.01 12.25 -17.22
N PHE A 156 1.05 11.97 -18.00
CA PHE A 156 2.43 11.85 -17.52
C PHE A 156 2.87 13.12 -16.80
N LYS A 157 2.68 14.29 -17.42
CA LYS A 157 3.02 15.59 -16.80
C LYS A 157 2.21 15.82 -15.52
N ALA A 158 0.91 15.58 -15.53
CA ALA A 158 0.05 15.75 -14.35
C ALA A 158 0.48 14.88 -13.16
N LEU A 159 0.97 13.65 -13.42
CA LEU A 159 1.54 12.77 -12.41
C LEU A 159 2.93 13.25 -11.96
N GLN A 160 3.80 13.60 -12.90
CA GLN A 160 5.14 14.13 -12.61
C GLN A 160 5.07 15.33 -11.65
N TYR A 161 4.15 16.26 -11.89
CA TYR A 161 3.93 17.43 -11.02
C TYR A 161 3.43 17.12 -9.61
N LYS A 162 3.07 15.87 -9.29
CA LYS A 162 2.67 15.43 -7.94
C LYS A 162 3.80 14.71 -7.20
N MET A 163 4.92 14.43 -7.86
CA MET A 163 6.04 13.68 -7.30
C MET A 163 7.15 14.62 -6.84
N SER A 164 7.50 14.53 -5.55
CA SER A 164 8.61 15.30 -4.95
C SER A 164 9.97 14.59 -5.04
N TRP A 165 9.99 13.36 -5.56
CA TRP A 165 11.17 12.56 -5.82
C TRP A 165 11.62 12.69 -7.28
N TYR A 166 12.63 11.91 -7.69
CA TYR A 166 13.13 11.96 -9.07
C TYR A 166 12.18 11.26 -10.03
N THR A 167 11.96 11.84 -11.21
CA THR A 167 11.21 11.22 -12.31
C THR A 167 12.04 11.23 -13.56
N LEU A 168 11.76 10.36 -14.54
CA LEU A 168 12.31 10.55 -15.88
C LEU A 168 11.82 11.88 -16.48
N LEU A 169 12.65 12.50 -17.31
CA LEU A 169 12.29 13.70 -18.08
C LEU A 169 11.12 13.41 -19.02
N HIS A 170 11.14 12.24 -19.65
CA HIS A 170 10.10 11.74 -20.54
C HIS A 170 10.14 10.20 -20.57
N PRO A 171 9.02 9.47 -20.79
CA PRO A 171 9.02 8.01 -20.82
C PRO A 171 9.92 7.37 -21.90
N SER A 172 10.31 8.13 -22.92
CA SER A 172 11.27 7.68 -23.96
C SER A 172 12.71 7.55 -23.45
N MET A 173 13.02 8.01 -22.24
CA MET A 173 14.34 7.75 -21.64
C MET A 173 14.55 6.24 -21.47
N LEU A 174 13.49 5.47 -21.20
CA LEU A 174 13.57 4.01 -21.23
C LEU A 174 13.55 3.50 -22.68
N ASP A 175 14.64 2.86 -23.08
CA ASP A 175 14.72 2.18 -24.37
C ASP A 175 13.92 0.87 -24.39
N ALA A 176 13.84 0.23 -25.55
CA ALA A 176 13.09 -1.01 -25.72
C ALA A 176 13.64 -2.15 -24.85
N VAL A 177 14.97 -2.22 -24.69
CA VAL A 177 15.65 -3.25 -23.89
C VAL A 177 15.32 -3.09 -22.40
N SER A 178 15.35 -1.85 -21.90
CA SER A 178 15.03 -1.52 -20.51
C SER A 178 13.56 -1.76 -20.19
N LYS A 179 12.64 -1.39 -21.11
CA LYS A 179 11.21 -1.71 -20.97
C LYS A 179 10.98 -3.22 -20.93
N ARG A 180 11.66 -3.98 -21.80
CA ARG A 180 11.60 -5.45 -21.80
C ARG A 180 12.14 -6.03 -20.50
N PHE A 181 13.29 -5.56 -20.02
CA PHE A 181 13.88 -5.96 -18.74
C PHE A 181 12.93 -5.71 -17.56
N ILE A 182 12.32 -4.52 -17.50
CA ILE A 182 11.36 -4.18 -16.45
C ILE A 182 10.14 -5.14 -16.47
N ARG A 183 9.62 -5.47 -17.65
CA ARG A 183 8.46 -6.37 -17.78
C ARG A 183 8.78 -7.82 -17.47
N GLU A 184 9.81 -8.35 -18.13
CA GLU A 184 10.11 -9.78 -18.11
C GLU A 184 10.93 -10.18 -16.87
N TYR A 185 11.91 -9.36 -16.49
CA TYR A 185 12.87 -9.71 -15.44
C TYR A 185 12.46 -9.15 -14.07
N LEU A 186 12.03 -7.89 -14.02
CA LEU A 186 11.49 -7.29 -12.78
C LEU A 186 10.01 -7.64 -12.53
N GLY A 187 9.32 -8.23 -13.51
CA GLY A 187 7.97 -8.77 -13.34
C GLY A 187 6.85 -7.74 -13.42
N PHE A 188 7.05 -6.60 -14.07
CA PHE A 188 6.00 -5.59 -14.27
C PHE A 188 4.98 -6.04 -15.33
N VAL A 189 3.75 -6.37 -14.90
CA VAL A 189 2.65 -6.75 -15.81
C VAL A 189 1.66 -5.60 -16.04
N LYS A 190 1.33 -4.81 -15.00
CA LYS A 190 0.43 -3.62 -15.05
C LYS A 190 0.31 -2.89 -13.72
N LYS A 191 0.26 -3.61 -12.59
CA LYS A 191 0.23 -3.00 -11.25
C LYS A 191 1.61 -2.41 -10.93
N GLN A 192 1.64 -1.25 -10.27
CA GLN A 192 2.90 -0.61 -9.88
C GLN A 192 3.74 -1.51 -8.95
N VAL A 193 5.05 -1.42 -9.10
CA VAL A 193 6.04 -2.17 -8.30
C VAL A 193 7.12 -1.19 -7.82
N ILE A 194 7.64 -1.38 -6.61
CA ILE A 194 8.85 -0.67 -6.17
C ILE A 194 9.98 -1.67 -5.98
N VAL A 195 11.01 -1.57 -6.82
CA VAL A 195 12.23 -2.37 -6.67
C VAL A 195 13.28 -1.56 -5.93
N ALA A 196 13.84 -2.11 -4.86
CA ALA A 196 14.91 -1.49 -4.10
C ALA A 196 16.27 -2.04 -4.54
N VAL A 197 17.18 -1.15 -4.91
CA VAL A 197 18.60 -1.46 -5.18
C VAL A 197 19.50 -0.67 -4.24
N ASN A 198 20.52 -1.31 -3.69
CA ASN A 198 21.44 -0.68 -2.76
C ASN A 198 22.51 0.18 -3.49
N PRO A 199 23.42 0.85 -2.75
CA PRO A 199 24.50 1.68 -3.31
C PRO A 199 25.43 0.99 -4.32
N VAL A 200 25.52 -0.34 -4.32
CA VAL A 200 26.35 -1.14 -5.24
C VAL A 200 25.54 -1.75 -6.39
N GLY A 201 24.29 -1.31 -6.57
CA GLY A 201 23.42 -1.74 -7.67
C GLY A 201 22.79 -3.12 -7.45
N LYS A 202 22.87 -3.68 -6.25
CA LYS A 202 22.29 -5.00 -5.95
C LYS A 202 20.86 -4.84 -5.42
N GLU A 203 19.94 -5.63 -5.96
CA GLU A 203 18.58 -5.77 -5.47
C GLU A 203 18.55 -6.15 -3.98
N THR A 204 17.84 -5.37 -3.17
CA THR A 204 17.53 -5.71 -1.77
C THR A 204 16.08 -6.14 -1.58
N SER A 205 15.18 -5.68 -2.45
CA SER A 205 13.78 -6.12 -2.50
C SER A 205 13.19 -5.92 -3.89
N ARG A 206 12.47 -6.92 -4.40
CA ARG A 206 11.67 -6.81 -5.64
C ARG A 206 10.37 -6.04 -5.46
N ASP A 207 9.91 -5.89 -4.23
CA ASP A 207 8.61 -5.29 -3.93
C ASP A 207 8.64 -4.57 -2.59
N ALA A 208 9.40 -3.48 -2.56
CA ALA A 208 9.51 -2.59 -1.41
C ALA A 208 8.22 -1.79 -1.16
N TYR A 209 7.28 -1.75 -2.11
CA TYR A 209 6.02 -1.01 -1.97
C TYR A 209 5.23 -1.52 -0.75
N HIS A 210 5.07 -2.83 -0.63
CA HIS A 210 4.40 -3.43 0.53
C HIS A 210 5.16 -3.17 1.83
N LEU A 211 6.49 -3.22 1.82
CA LEU A 211 7.31 -2.93 3.01
C LEU A 211 7.14 -1.47 3.48
N MET A 212 7.09 -0.53 2.52
CA MET A 212 6.82 0.88 2.79
C MET A 212 5.41 1.09 3.34
N LEU A 213 4.40 0.39 2.83
CA LEU A 213 3.05 0.50 3.39
C LEU A 213 2.98 -0.04 4.83
N ILE A 214 3.69 -1.11 5.16
CA ILE A 214 3.62 -1.71 6.50
C ILE A 214 4.40 -0.87 7.53
N TRP A 215 5.63 -0.46 7.20
CA TRP A 215 6.57 0.14 8.17
C TRP A 215 7.12 1.52 7.78
N GLY A 216 6.74 2.07 6.62
CA GLY A 216 7.29 3.32 6.11
C GLY A 216 8.82 3.26 6.02
N ASN A 217 9.48 4.30 6.54
CA ASN A 217 10.94 4.41 6.53
C ASN A 217 11.65 3.40 7.43
N ALA A 218 10.96 2.82 8.42
CA ALA A 218 11.57 1.80 9.28
C ALA A 218 11.91 0.51 8.50
N ALA A 219 11.35 0.31 7.31
CA ALA A 219 11.71 -0.79 6.42
C ALA A 219 13.10 -0.64 5.78
N TYR A 220 13.68 0.57 5.72
CA TYR A 220 15.03 0.80 5.19
C TYR A 220 16.07 -0.06 5.94
N PRO A 221 17.03 -0.72 5.26
CA PRO A 221 17.38 -0.66 3.82
C PRO A 221 16.63 -1.65 2.90
N PHE A 222 15.41 -2.06 3.29
CA PHE A 222 14.52 -2.93 2.54
C PHE A 222 15.09 -4.33 2.27
N THR A 223 16.05 -4.80 3.08
CA THR A 223 16.59 -6.15 2.95
C THR A 223 15.73 -7.17 3.66
N ARG A 224 15.84 -8.45 3.25
CA ARG A 224 15.16 -9.56 3.91
C ARG A 224 15.46 -9.63 5.39
N GLU A 225 16.72 -9.46 5.79
CA GLU A 225 17.14 -9.52 7.19
C GLU A 225 16.45 -8.42 8.01
N ARG A 226 16.32 -7.22 7.44
CA ARG A 226 15.61 -6.10 8.06
C ARG A 226 14.14 -6.42 8.25
N VAL A 227 13.48 -6.94 7.21
CA VAL A 227 12.06 -7.33 7.27
C VAL A 227 11.84 -8.43 8.29
N ASP A 228 12.69 -9.45 8.33
CA ASP A 228 12.62 -10.53 9.31
C ASP A 228 12.78 -10.01 10.75
N MET A 229 13.68 -9.05 10.99
CA MET A 229 13.84 -8.40 12.29
C MET A 229 12.57 -7.62 12.70
N LEU A 230 11.98 -6.87 11.77
CA LEU A 230 10.75 -6.11 12.03
C LEU A 230 9.60 -7.06 12.37
N TRP A 231 9.43 -8.14 11.62
CA TRP A 231 8.39 -9.13 11.89
C TRP A 231 8.59 -9.88 13.22
N LYS A 232 9.85 -10.17 13.61
CA LYS A 232 10.16 -10.80 14.90
C LYS A 232 9.86 -9.88 16.08
N LYS A 233 10.05 -8.57 15.91
CA LYS A 233 9.78 -7.56 16.95
C LYS A 233 8.29 -7.26 17.10
N GLU A 234 7.54 -7.36 16.01
CA GLU A 234 6.14 -6.92 15.98
C GLU A 234 5.17 -7.97 16.51
N THR A 235 4.11 -7.50 17.16
CA THR A 235 3.03 -8.33 17.69
C THR A 235 1.69 -7.75 17.27
N TRP A 236 0.65 -8.56 17.18
CA TRP A 236 -0.69 -8.06 16.87
C TRP A 236 -1.25 -7.25 18.06
N LYS A 237 -1.22 -5.92 17.94
CA LYS A 237 -1.69 -4.95 18.95
C LYS A 237 -2.29 -3.72 18.28
N PRO A 238 -3.16 -2.94 18.96
CA PRO A 238 -3.74 -1.73 18.40
C PRO A 238 -2.71 -0.74 17.82
N ASP A 239 -1.54 -0.63 18.45
CA ASP A 239 -0.44 0.25 18.05
C ASP A 239 0.03 -0.05 16.64
N PHE A 240 0.19 -1.33 16.30
CA PHE A 240 0.66 -1.75 14.99
C PHE A 240 -0.34 -1.41 13.88
N LEU A 241 -1.62 -1.24 14.21
CA LEU A 241 -2.69 -0.98 13.26
C LEU A 241 -2.99 0.50 13.11
N LEU A 242 -2.94 1.24 14.22
CA LEU A 242 -3.53 2.57 14.32
C LEU A 242 -2.50 3.69 14.40
N ALA A 243 -1.30 3.45 14.94
CA ALA A 243 -0.34 4.53 15.20
C ALA A 243 0.12 5.29 13.94
N SER A 244 0.17 4.61 12.77
CA SER A 244 0.58 5.23 11.51
C SER A 244 -0.55 5.96 10.77
N VAL A 245 -1.80 5.69 11.14
CA VAL A 245 -3.00 6.21 10.46
C VAL A 245 -3.81 7.19 11.31
N LEU A 246 -3.59 7.20 12.63
CA LEU A 246 -4.30 8.05 13.59
C LEU A 246 -3.31 8.84 14.45
N PRO A 247 -3.13 10.15 14.19
CA PRO A 247 -2.25 11.01 14.97
C PRO A 247 -2.57 11.02 16.48
N GLU A 248 -3.84 10.89 16.85
CA GLU A 248 -4.32 10.90 18.23
C GLU A 248 -3.98 9.62 18.99
N PHE A 249 -3.70 8.52 18.29
CA PHE A 249 -3.52 7.21 18.90
C PHE A 249 -2.44 7.22 19.99
N ASN A 250 -1.31 7.89 19.75
CA ASN A 250 -0.22 7.97 20.72
C ASN A 250 -0.63 8.68 22.02
N LYS A 251 -1.55 9.67 21.94
CA LYS A 251 -2.08 10.35 23.13
C LYS A 251 -2.99 9.42 23.93
N TRP A 252 -3.77 8.58 23.27
CA TRP A 252 -4.64 7.59 23.93
C TRP A 252 -3.84 6.46 24.55
N ALA A 253 -2.80 5.98 23.86
CA ALA A 253 -1.94 4.90 24.31
C ALA A 253 -1.17 5.25 25.60
N ALA A 254 -0.89 6.54 25.82
CA ALA A 254 -0.24 7.03 27.04
C ALA A 254 -1.18 7.11 28.27
N GLN A 255 -2.50 7.01 28.07
CA GLN A 255 -3.48 7.17 29.15
C GLN A 255 -3.75 5.85 29.88
N PRO A 256 -3.82 5.86 31.22
CA PRO A 256 -4.08 4.65 31.98
C PRO A 256 -5.51 4.15 31.77
N ASN A 257 -5.65 2.83 31.67
CA ASN A 257 -6.92 2.13 31.49
C ASN A 257 -7.77 2.58 30.28
N THR A 258 -7.11 3.11 29.24
CA THR A 258 -7.72 3.45 27.97
C THR A 258 -7.64 2.30 26.99
N TYR A 259 -8.77 1.99 26.36
CA TYR A 259 -8.91 1.02 25.29
C TYR A 259 -9.26 1.74 23.99
N VAL A 260 -9.00 1.10 22.87
CA VAL A 260 -9.38 1.61 21.56
C VAL A 260 -10.28 0.59 20.87
N CYS A 261 -11.41 1.06 20.38
CA CYS A 261 -12.35 0.30 19.57
C CYS A 261 -12.33 0.86 18.16
N PHE A 262 -11.77 0.10 17.21
CA PHE A 262 -11.84 0.45 15.80
C PHE A 262 -12.88 -0.42 15.11
N PHE A 263 -13.76 0.22 14.33
CA PHE A 263 -14.97 -0.42 13.83
C PHE A 263 -15.31 0.05 12.41
N GLY A 264 -16.16 -0.71 11.72
CA GLY A 264 -16.65 -0.42 10.39
C GLY A 264 -18.08 -0.92 10.17
N GLY A 265 -18.69 -0.48 9.08
CA GLY A 265 -20.08 -0.77 8.72
C GLY A 265 -20.64 0.32 7.80
N GLU A 266 -21.67 0.02 7.02
CA GLU A 266 -22.27 0.97 6.07
C GLU A 266 -23.55 1.64 6.58
N ASP A 267 -24.13 1.12 7.67
CA ASP A 267 -25.39 1.61 8.25
C ASP A 267 -25.10 2.63 9.36
N ILE A 268 -25.45 3.90 9.11
CA ILE A 268 -25.28 4.99 10.07
C ILE A 268 -26.14 4.83 11.33
N GLU A 269 -27.35 4.28 11.22
CA GLU A 269 -28.22 4.03 12.38
C GLU A 269 -27.66 2.92 13.25
N TRP A 270 -27.09 1.90 12.62
CA TRP A 270 -26.32 0.88 13.34
C TRP A 270 -25.10 1.50 14.04
N ILE A 271 -24.32 2.35 13.36
CA ILE A 271 -23.15 3.03 13.96
C ILE A 271 -23.56 3.86 15.18
N ARG A 272 -24.66 4.62 15.11
CA ARG A 272 -25.19 5.39 16.25
C ARG A 272 -25.53 4.50 17.43
N ARG A 273 -26.31 3.42 17.20
CA ARG A 273 -26.71 2.48 18.25
C ARG A 273 -25.50 1.78 18.87
N PHE A 274 -24.60 1.26 18.04
CA PHE A 274 -23.38 0.57 18.48
C PHE A 274 -22.52 1.45 19.38
N THR A 275 -22.20 2.67 18.91
CA THR A 275 -21.34 3.59 19.66
C THR A 275 -21.99 4.09 20.94
N ALA A 276 -23.30 4.35 20.93
CA ALA A 276 -24.05 4.71 22.13
C ALA A 276 -24.00 3.60 23.19
N SER A 277 -24.23 2.34 22.80
CA SER A 277 -24.13 1.20 23.72
C SER A 277 -22.73 1.06 24.31
N ILE A 278 -21.67 1.18 23.50
CA ILE A 278 -20.30 1.08 24.01
C ILE A 278 -19.98 2.21 25.00
N LYS A 279 -20.36 3.46 24.67
CA LYS A 279 -20.19 4.63 25.53
C LYS A 279 -20.97 4.53 26.84
N GLU A 280 -22.11 3.85 26.84
CA GLU A 280 -22.91 3.63 28.03
C GLU A 280 -22.33 2.53 28.93
N GLN A 281 -21.90 1.40 28.35
CA GLN A 281 -21.52 0.21 29.12
C GLN A 281 -20.06 0.24 29.60
N ALA A 282 -19.11 0.72 28.79
CA ALA A 282 -17.68 0.67 29.14
C ALA A 282 -17.34 1.47 30.43
N PRO A 283 -17.90 2.67 30.68
CA PRO A 283 -17.64 3.39 31.93
C PRO A 283 -18.11 2.64 33.18
N LYS A 284 -19.15 1.80 33.09
CA LYS A 284 -19.66 0.99 34.21
C LYS A 284 -18.63 -0.03 34.70
N THR A 285 -17.64 -0.36 33.87
CA THR A 285 -16.50 -1.23 34.23
C THR A 285 -15.24 -0.45 34.57
N GLY A 286 -15.35 0.87 34.83
CA GLY A 286 -14.21 1.75 35.07
C GLY A 286 -13.28 1.91 33.86
N THR A 287 -13.77 1.54 32.67
CA THR A 287 -12.98 1.46 31.44
C THR A 287 -13.21 2.69 30.58
N LYS A 288 -12.13 3.35 30.15
CA LYS A 288 -12.19 4.39 29.13
C LYS A 288 -12.02 3.76 27.76
N ILE A 289 -12.84 4.13 26.79
CA ILE A 289 -12.77 3.59 25.43
C ILE A 289 -12.86 4.71 24.38
N GLU A 290 -11.88 4.73 23.48
CA GLU A 290 -11.85 5.64 22.34
C GLU A 290 -12.37 4.90 21.10
N LEU A 291 -13.41 5.45 20.47
CA LEU A 291 -14.10 4.84 19.33
C LEU A 291 -13.59 5.46 18.04
N VAL A 292 -13.19 4.62 17.08
CA VAL A 292 -12.68 5.07 15.78
C VAL A 292 -13.36 4.33 14.64
N TYR A 293 -13.99 5.09 13.74
CA TYR A 293 -14.52 4.56 12.50
C TYR A 293 -13.43 4.46 11.43
N ILE A 294 -13.22 3.25 10.92
CA ILE A 294 -12.17 2.92 9.93
C ILE A 294 -12.72 2.91 8.49
N GLY A 295 -14.04 2.89 8.33
CA GLY A 295 -14.66 2.81 7.01
C GLY A 295 -14.57 1.42 6.38
N LYS A 296 -14.78 1.37 5.07
CA LYS A 296 -14.81 0.15 4.27
C LYS A 296 -13.95 0.33 3.00
N PRO A 297 -13.23 -0.71 2.54
CA PRO A 297 -12.54 -0.62 1.26
C PRO A 297 -13.56 -0.45 0.12
N ASN A 298 -13.14 0.24 -0.97
CA ASN A 298 -13.90 0.35 -2.22
C ASN A 298 -15.32 0.96 -2.11
N ALA A 299 -15.57 1.78 -1.09
CA ALA A 299 -16.88 2.44 -0.87
C ALA A 299 -16.72 3.95 -0.64
N LYS A 300 -15.91 4.63 -1.46
CA LYS A 300 -15.41 6.00 -1.21
C LYS A 300 -16.52 7.01 -0.89
N LEU A 301 -17.52 7.14 -1.76
CA LEU A 301 -18.61 8.12 -1.58
C LEU A 301 -19.46 7.82 -0.34
N ALA A 302 -19.78 6.55 -0.11
CA ALA A 302 -20.56 6.13 1.06
C ALA A 302 -19.78 6.38 2.37
N VAL A 303 -18.50 6.02 2.38
CA VAL A 303 -17.60 6.23 3.53
C VAL A 303 -17.43 7.72 3.83
N ASP A 304 -17.23 8.56 2.82
CA ASP A 304 -17.11 10.01 3.00
C ASP A 304 -18.37 10.62 3.62
N LYS A 305 -19.56 10.20 3.15
CA LYS A 305 -20.84 10.63 3.74
C LYS A 305 -20.95 10.21 5.21
N ILE A 306 -20.60 8.98 5.53
CA ILE A 306 -20.64 8.47 6.92
C ILE A 306 -19.64 9.22 7.80
N ILE A 307 -18.41 9.45 7.34
CA ILE A 307 -17.39 10.21 8.07
C ILE A 307 -17.92 11.62 8.40
N LYS A 308 -18.50 12.31 7.41
CA LYS A 308 -19.08 13.65 7.62
C LYS A 308 -20.16 13.63 8.70
N THR A 309 -21.06 12.65 8.68
CA THR A 309 -22.10 12.50 9.70
C THR A 309 -21.53 12.19 11.09
N ILE A 310 -20.55 11.28 11.19
CA ILE A 310 -19.88 10.93 12.46
C ILE A 310 -19.21 12.16 13.08
N VAL A 311 -18.54 12.97 12.26
CA VAL A 311 -17.88 14.21 12.70
C VAL A 311 -18.90 15.26 13.14
N SER A 312 -19.95 15.50 12.34
CA SER A 312 -20.97 16.52 12.67
C SER A 312 -21.72 16.20 13.96
N GLU A 313 -22.03 14.91 14.17
CA GLU A 313 -22.77 14.44 15.35
C GLU A 313 -21.87 14.07 16.53
N LYS A 314 -20.54 14.16 16.39
CA LYS A 314 -19.56 13.79 17.42
C LYS A 314 -19.76 12.35 17.93
N ILE A 315 -20.10 11.44 17.02
CA ILE A 315 -20.39 10.03 17.34
C ILE A 315 -19.12 9.30 17.76
N ALA A 316 -18.03 9.49 17.03
CA ALA A 316 -16.75 8.80 17.23
C ALA A 316 -15.62 9.59 16.56
N HIS A 317 -14.37 9.18 16.78
CA HIS A 317 -13.26 9.61 15.92
C HIS A 317 -13.35 8.91 14.56
N THR A 318 -12.70 9.48 13.55
CA THR A 318 -12.61 8.90 12.20
C THR A 318 -11.16 8.89 11.74
N LEU A 319 -10.85 8.06 10.73
CA LEU A 319 -9.65 8.33 9.93
C LEU A 319 -9.78 9.71 9.25
N PRO A 320 -8.66 10.44 9.02
CA PRO A 320 -8.71 11.83 8.56
C PRO A 320 -9.39 12.05 7.21
N ASN A 321 -9.30 11.09 6.29
CA ASN A 321 -9.85 11.16 4.94
C ASN A 321 -9.93 9.77 4.29
N VAL A 322 -10.59 9.69 3.13
CA VAL A 322 -10.76 8.46 2.34
C VAL A 322 -9.41 7.87 1.89
N THR A 323 -8.40 8.70 1.63
CA THR A 323 -7.03 8.24 1.33
C THR A 323 -6.45 7.43 2.48
N THR A 324 -6.66 7.89 3.73
CA THR A 324 -6.16 7.18 4.93
C THR A 324 -6.96 5.90 5.18
N VAL A 325 -8.26 5.88 4.88
CA VAL A 325 -9.07 4.65 4.88
C VAL A 325 -8.50 3.64 3.90
N THR A 326 -8.26 4.06 2.65
CA THR A 326 -7.66 3.20 1.61
C THR A 326 -6.30 2.69 2.06
N TYR A 327 -5.44 3.56 2.58
CA TYR A 327 -4.14 3.18 3.13
C TYR A 327 -4.23 2.09 4.21
N PHE A 328 -5.15 2.23 5.17
CA PHE A 328 -5.34 1.24 6.23
C PHE A 328 -5.63 -0.15 5.65
N TRP A 329 -6.55 -0.25 4.69
CA TRP A 329 -6.93 -1.52 4.07
C TRP A 329 -5.82 -2.09 3.18
N THR A 330 -5.23 -1.29 2.28
CA THR A 330 -4.11 -1.73 1.42
C THR A 330 -2.89 -2.15 2.25
N ARG A 331 -2.67 -1.53 3.41
CA ARG A 331 -1.62 -1.92 4.34
C ARG A 331 -1.87 -3.31 4.94
N LEU A 332 -3.10 -3.63 5.32
CA LEU A 332 -3.45 -4.99 5.80
C LEU A 332 -3.25 -6.04 4.71
N GLU A 333 -3.65 -5.74 3.47
CA GLU A 333 -3.39 -6.61 2.31
C GLU A 333 -1.88 -6.82 2.10
N SER A 334 -1.08 -5.77 2.29
CA SER A 334 0.38 -5.83 2.22
C SER A 334 0.99 -6.71 3.32
N MET A 335 0.45 -6.65 4.54
CA MET A 335 0.86 -7.54 5.63
C MET A 335 0.61 -9.01 5.26
N LEU A 336 -0.56 -9.31 4.71
CA LEU A 336 -0.89 -10.67 4.27
C LEU A 336 0.05 -11.14 3.15
N TYR A 337 0.29 -10.29 2.15
CA TYR A 337 1.19 -10.58 1.04
C TYR A 337 2.62 -10.88 1.49
N THR A 338 3.22 -9.94 2.23
CA THR A 338 4.62 -10.09 2.65
C THR A 338 4.78 -11.27 3.59
N ARG A 339 3.89 -11.41 4.58
CA ARG A 339 4.03 -12.48 5.58
C ARG A 339 3.82 -13.87 5.00
N THR A 340 3.01 -14.03 3.94
CA THR A 340 2.91 -15.30 3.21
C THR A 340 4.16 -15.61 2.38
N GLN A 341 4.84 -14.61 1.81
CA GLN A 341 6.11 -14.81 1.09
C GLN A 341 7.31 -15.10 2.00
N TYR A 342 7.37 -14.48 3.18
CA TYR A 342 8.50 -14.61 4.11
C TYR A 342 8.31 -15.71 5.18
N SER A 343 7.11 -16.26 5.35
CA SER A 343 6.88 -17.35 6.32
C SER A 343 7.47 -18.67 5.83
N HIS A 344 8.62 -19.04 6.40
CA HIS A 344 9.19 -20.39 6.28
C HIS A 344 8.44 -21.46 7.08
N LYS A 345 7.39 -21.10 7.84
CA LYS A 345 6.63 -21.98 8.73
C LYS A 345 5.17 -22.08 8.29
N ASN A 346 4.49 -23.15 8.73
CA ASN A 346 3.06 -23.38 8.53
C ASN A 346 2.25 -22.10 8.70
N VAL A 347 1.83 -21.51 7.58
CA VAL A 347 1.03 -20.27 7.48
C VAL A 347 -0.22 -20.38 8.37
N ASP A 348 -0.77 -21.59 8.49
CA ASP A 348 -1.95 -21.94 9.28
C ASP A 348 -1.84 -21.56 10.78
N ASN A 349 -0.63 -21.49 11.35
CA ASN A 349 -0.41 -21.19 12.77
C ASN A 349 0.07 -19.74 13.03
N ASP A 350 0.16 -18.90 12.01
CA ASP A 350 0.61 -17.53 12.19
C ASP A 350 -0.52 -16.64 12.75
N LYS A 351 -0.35 -16.22 14.01
CA LYS A 351 -1.33 -15.37 14.71
C LYS A 351 -1.59 -14.04 14.00
N ILE A 352 -0.59 -13.41 13.41
CA ILE A 352 -0.77 -12.11 12.73
C ILE A 352 -1.56 -12.32 11.44
N ILE A 353 -1.22 -13.35 10.65
CA ILE A 353 -1.99 -13.68 9.43
C ILE A 353 -3.44 -13.94 9.79
N ASN A 354 -3.72 -14.79 10.77
CA ASN A 354 -5.09 -15.12 11.18
C ASN A 354 -5.89 -13.87 11.61
N GLN A 355 -5.23 -12.91 12.27
CA GLN A 355 -5.87 -11.68 12.69
C GLN A 355 -6.09 -10.68 11.53
N VAL A 356 -5.09 -10.50 10.65
CA VAL A 356 -5.24 -9.70 9.43
C VAL A 356 -6.40 -10.22 8.57
N MET A 357 -6.45 -11.54 8.38
CA MET A 357 -7.51 -12.22 7.63
C MET A 357 -8.89 -11.97 8.22
N ALA A 358 -9.00 -11.98 9.54
CA ALA A 358 -10.26 -11.69 10.22
C ALA A 358 -10.70 -10.23 10.00
N VAL A 359 -9.81 -9.24 10.14
CA VAL A 359 -10.15 -7.83 9.91
C VAL A 359 -10.54 -7.59 8.45
N LEU A 360 -9.79 -8.14 7.48
CA LEU A 360 -10.14 -8.07 6.05
C LEU A 360 -11.50 -8.73 5.78
N GLY A 361 -11.75 -9.90 6.38
CA GLY A 361 -13.00 -10.64 6.24
C GLY A 361 -14.20 -9.99 6.93
N PHE A 362 -13.99 -9.13 7.93
CA PHE A 362 -15.05 -8.27 8.46
C PHE A 362 -15.26 -7.04 7.58
N GLY A 363 -14.17 -6.42 7.09
CA GLY A 363 -14.22 -5.27 6.19
C GLY A 363 -14.91 -5.55 4.86
N SER A 364 -14.93 -6.79 4.37
CA SER A 364 -15.64 -7.16 3.15
C SER A 364 -17.17 -7.28 3.34
N ARG A 365 -17.68 -7.26 4.58
CA ARG A 365 -19.11 -7.46 4.87
C ARG A 365 -19.89 -6.15 4.83
N HIS A 366 -21.22 -6.25 4.71
CA HIS A 366 -22.13 -5.11 4.91
C HIS A 366 -22.48 -4.92 6.40
N GLU A 367 -22.43 -6.00 7.18
CA GLU A 367 -22.68 -6.00 8.62
C GLU A 367 -21.63 -5.19 9.38
N GLY A 368 -22.06 -4.55 10.46
CA GLY A 368 -21.17 -3.82 11.35
C GLY A 368 -20.24 -4.73 12.15
N TRP A 369 -18.99 -4.34 12.27
CA TRP A 369 -17.95 -5.09 12.97
C TRP A 369 -17.10 -4.18 13.84
N ALA A 370 -16.45 -4.74 14.85
CA ALA A 370 -15.51 -3.99 15.67
C ALA A 370 -14.37 -4.86 16.19
N SER A 371 -13.26 -4.19 16.48
CA SER A 371 -12.10 -4.74 17.16
C SER A 371 -11.71 -3.82 18.31
N ILE A 372 -11.64 -4.39 19.51
CA ILE A 372 -11.40 -3.68 20.77
C ILE A 372 -10.10 -4.21 21.36
N GLY A 373 -9.16 -3.33 21.66
CA GLY A 373 -7.91 -3.71 22.28
C GLY A 373 -7.33 -2.66 23.21
N LYS A 374 -6.39 -3.09 24.04
CA LYS A 374 -5.64 -2.23 24.95
C LYS A 374 -4.28 -1.87 24.33
N PRO A 375 -3.98 -0.59 24.08
CA PRO A 375 -2.68 -0.15 23.57
C PRO A 375 -1.51 -0.70 24.41
N GLY A 376 -0.39 -0.99 23.75
CA GLY A 376 0.81 -1.57 24.36
C GLY A 376 0.68 -3.06 24.71
N THR A 377 -0.47 -3.71 24.46
CA THR A 377 -0.69 -5.12 24.78
C THR A 377 -1.22 -5.89 23.57
N THR A 378 -1.10 -7.22 23.61
CA THR A 378 -1.72 -8.12 22.62
C THR A 378 -3.17 -8.47 22.97
N GLN A 379 -3.77 -7.80 23.96
CA GLN A 379 -5.17 -8.01 24.32
C GLN A 379 -6.06 -7.32 23.29
N ILE A 380 -6.60 -8.12 22.38
CA ILE A 380 -7.54 -7.65 21.37
C ILE A 380 -8.63 -8.70 21.16
N VAL A 381 -9.85 -8.22 20.96
CA VAL A 381 -11.01 -9.03 20.61
C VAL A 381 -11.70 -8.41 19.41
N GLN A 382 -12.14 -9.24 18.48
CA GLN A 382 -12.77 -8.80 17.23
C GLN A 382 -14.00 -9.65 16.95
N GLY A 383 -15.01 -9.06 16.33
CA GLY A 383 -16.24 -9.76 16.01
C GLY A 383 -17.31 -8.89 15.37
N LYS A 384 -18.46 -9.51 15.09
CA LYS A 384 -19.68 -8.80 14.73
C LYS A 384 -20.04 -7.82 15.83
N GLY A 385 -20.32 -6.58 15.48
CA GLY A 385 -20.55 -5.55 16.50
C GLY A 385 -21.81 -5.80 17.32
N ASP A 386 -22.83 -6.46 16.76
CA ASP A 386 -24.02 -6.87 17.51
C ASP A 386 -23.71 -7.91 18.58
N HIS A 387 -22.80 -8.86 18.31
CA HIS A 387 -22.35 -9.82 19.32
C HIS A 387 -21.52 -9.14 20.41
N ILE A 388 -20.71 -8.13 20.05
CA ILE A 388 -19.98 -7.31 21.02
C ILE A 388 -20.97 -6.56 21.93
N VAL A 389 -21.96 -5.87 21.36
CA VAL A 389 -22.99 -5.13 22.12
C VAL A 389 -23.77 -6.07 23.03
N ALA A 390 -24.24 -7.21 22.51
CA ALA A 390 -24.92 -8.22 23.30
C ALA A 390 -24.06 -8.75 24.46
N SER A 391 -22.75 -8.91 24.24
CA SER A 391 -21.80 -9.36 25.27
C SER A 391 -21.62 -8.36 26.39
N ILE A 392 -21.39 -7.07 26.06
CA ILE A 392 -21.19 -6.02 27.07
C ILE A 392 -22.46 -5.66 27.84
N SER A 393 -23.63 -6.02 27.29
CA SER A 393 -24.94 -5.72 27.89
C SER A 393 -25.40 -6.79 28.89
N LYS A 394 -24.66 -7.89 29.03
CA LYS A 394 -24.97 -8.94 30.02
C LYS A 394 -24.78 -8.40 31.44
N SER A 395 -25.71 -8.73 32.33
CA SER A 395 -25.67 -8.32 33.74
C SER A 395 -24.38 -8.74 34.45
N GLU A 396 -23.84 -9.91 34.10
CA GLU A 396 -22.60 -10.47 34.68
C GLU A 396 -21.32 -9.85 34.08
N PHE A 397 -21.42 -9.05 33.03
CA PHE A 397 -20.26 -8.52 32.29
C PHE A 397 -19.32 -7.70 33.18
N ALA A 398 -19.88 -6.83 34.02
CA ALA A 398 -19.09 -5.98 34.92
C ALA A 398 -18.28 -6.78 35.94
N ALA A 399 -18.85 -7.88 36.48
CA ALA A 399 -18.13 -8.77 37.38
C ALA A 399 -16.98 -9.47 36.64
N HIS A 400 -17.26 -10.03 35.46
CA HIS A 400 -16.24 -10.71 34.66
C HIS A 400 -15.12 -9.79 34.18
N SER A 401 -15.43 -8.52 33.89
CA SER A 401 -14.45 -7.50 33.50
C SER A 401 -13.47 -7.19 34.64
N LYS A 402 -13.92 -7.21 35.90
CA LYS A 402 -13.02 -7.07 37.06
C LYS A 402 -12.05 -8.24 37.18
N ASP A 403 -12.53 -9.46 36.93
CA ASP A 403 -11.73 -10.68 37.12
C ASP A 403 -10.77 -10.95 35.95
N HIS A 404 -11.19 -10.70 34.71
CA HIS A 404 -10.48 -11.11 33.49
C HIS A 404 -10.04 -9.93 32.60
N GLY A 405 -10.32 -8.69 33.02
CA GLY A 405 -10.16 -7.49 32.21
C GLY A 405 -11.25 -7.32 31.15
N PHE A 406 -11.37 -6.09 30.63
CA PHE A 406 -12.43 -5.72 29.68
C PHE A 406 -12.44 -6.60 28.42
N VAL A 407 -11.29 -6.76 27.78
CA VAL A 407 -11.14 -7.60 26.57
C VAL A 407 -11.36 -9.08 26.88
N GLY A 408 -10.89 -9.56 28.03
CA GLY A 408 -11.08 -10.96 28.46
C GLY A 408 -12.56 -11.30 28.68
N ALA A 409 -13.31 -10.42 29.32
CA ALA A 409 -14.74 -10.57 29.52
C ALA A 409 -15.50 -10.64 28.18
N ILE A 410 -15.20 -9.72 27.25
CA ILE A 410 -15.81 -9.73 25.91
C ILE A 410 -15.49 -11.04 25.18
N THR A 411 -14.23 -11.49 25.21
CA THR A 411 -13.79 -12.73 24.56
C THR A 411 -14.59 -13.93 25.05
N LYS A 412 -14.79 -14.04 26.37
CA LYS A 412 -15.58 -15.12 26.98
C LYS A 412 -17.03 -15.11 26.50
N PHE A 413 -17.70 -13.96 26.52
CA PHE A 413 -19.10 -13.88 26.12
C PHE A 413 -19.32 -13.99 24.61
N ILE A 414 -18.40 -13.46 23.80
CA ILE A 414 -18.44 -13.64 22.34
C ILE A 414 -18.33 -15.12 21.95
N GLY A 415 -17.51 -15.90 22.69
CA GLY A 415 -17.40 -17.34 22.50
C GLY A 415 -18.75 -18.08 22.58
N THR A 416 -19.73 -17.55 23.31
CA THR A 416 -21.09 -18.15 23.38
C THR A 416 -21.88 -18.05 22.08
N TYR A 417 -21.46 -17.19 21.14
CA TYR A 417 -22.06 -17.03 19.82
C TYR A 417 -21.24 -17.74 18.71
N GLN A 418 -20.06 -18.26 19.04
CA GLN A 418 -19.19 -18.97 18.08
C GLN A 418 -19.74 -20.38 17.81
N GLY A 419 -19.79 -20.78 16.53
CA GLY A 419 -20.29 -22.09 16.10
C GLY A 419 -21.64 -22.08 15.38
N ASN A 420 -22.33 -20.94 15.35
CA ASN A 420 -23.63 -20.80 14.68
C ASN A 420 -23.49 -19.91 13.43
N CYS A 421 -22.88 -20.43 12.36
CA CYS A 421 -23.23 -19.91 11.04
C CYS A 421 -24.65 -20.39 10.78
N GLY A 422 -25.62 -19.48 10.64
CA GLY A 422 -26.95 -19.86 10.15
C GLY A 422 -26.88 -20.48 8.74
N PHE A 423 -27.96 -20.39 7.97
CA PHE A 423 -28.01 -20.89 6.58
C PHE A 423 -27.17 -20.10 5.55
N HIS A 424 -26.20 -19.29 6.00
CA HIS A 424 -25.41 -18.41 5.14
C HIS A 424 -23.91 -18.67 5.34
N CYS A 425 -23.24 -19.07 4.26
CA CYS A 425 -21.79 -19.16 4.23
C CYS A 425 -21.18 -17.76 4.23
N ASN A 426 -20.25 -17.51 5.14
CA ASN A 426 -19.46 -16.28 5.10
C ASN A 426 -18.66 -16.21 3.81
N ARG A 427 -18.62 -15.02 3.22
CA ARG A 427 -17.80 -14.72 2.05
C ARG A 427 -16.72 -13.74 2.46
N VAL A 428 -15.47 -14.14 2.26
CA VAL A 428 -14.31 -13.25 2.42
C VAL A 428 -13.75 -12.99 1.03
N GLU A 429 -13.63 -11.72 0.68
CA GLU A 429 -13.05 -11.30 -0.59
C GLU A 429 -11.61 -10.87 -0.35
N PHE A 430 -10.67 -11.61 -0.93
CA PHE A 430 -9.28 -11.17 -1.00
C PHE A 430 -9.08 -10.49 -2.35
N PRO A 431 -8.47 -9.29 -2.40
CA PRO A 431 -8.05 -8.72 -3.65
C PRO A 431 -7.10 -9.69 -4.35
N SER A 432 -7.32 -9.91 -5.64
CA SER A 432 -6.40 -10.68 -6.47
C SER A 432 -5.12 -9.85 -6.64
N VAL A 433 -4.18 -10.00 -5.72
CA VAL A 433 -2.83 -9.46 -5.88
C VAL A 433 -2.02 -10.54 -6.61
N PRO A 434 -1.55 -10.28 -7.85
CA PRO A 434 -0.70 -11.23 -8.57
C PRO A 434 0.52 -11.60 -7.73
N GLY A 435 0.79 -12.90 -7.57
CA GLY A 435 1.90 -13.39 -6.74
C GLY A 435 1.64 -13.40 -5.23
N ALA A 436 0.52 -12.82 -4.76
CA ALA A 436 0.03 -13.07 -3.42
C ALA A 436 -0.55 -14.47 -3.38
N GLY A 437 0.10 -15.39 -2.68
CA GLY A 437 -0.53 -16.65 -2.33
C GLY A 437 -1.77 -16.35 -1.52
N VAL A 438 -2.96 -16.50 -2.12
CA VAL A 438 -4.18 -16.68 -1.31
C VAL A 438 -3.93 -17.92 -0.46
N PRO A 439 -4.01 -17.84 0.88
CA PRO A 439 -3.73 -18.98 1.74
C PRO A 439 -4.51 -20.21 1.27
N SER A 440 -3.85 -21.36 1.22
CA SER A 440 -4.45 -22.61 0.77
C SER A 440 -5.61 -23.06 1.66
N ARG A 441 -5.66 -22.56 2.90
CA ARG A 441 -6.75 -22.78 3.85
C ARG A 441 -7.10 -21.47 4.53
N VAL A 442 -8.39 -21.15 4.56
CA VAL A 442 -8.95 -20.05 5.34
C VAL A 442 -10.04 -20.66 6.21
N THR A 443 -10.10 -20.30 7.49
CA THR A 443 -11.21 -20.71 8.36
C THR A 443 -12.23 -19.58 8.49
N CYS A 444 -13.50 -19.96 8.56
CA CYS A 444 -14.60 -19.04 8.78
C CYS A 444 -14.47 -18.39 10.16
N THR A 445 -14.52 -17.07 10.25
CA THR A 445 -14.41 -16.36 11.55
C THR A 445 -15.57 -16.65 12.51
N ASP A 446 -16.74 -17.05 12.00
CA ASP A 446 -17.94 -17.29 12.81
C ASP A 446 -18.09 -18.75 13.27
N CYS A 447 -17.74 -19.73 12.42
CA CYS A 447 -17.89 -21.17 12.74
C CYS A 447 -16.58 -21.96 12.76
N GLN A 448 -15.44 -21.33 12.46
CA GLN A 448 -14.11 -21.94 12.44
C GLN A 448 -13.93 -23.11 11.45
N ARG A 449 -14.94 -23.41 10.61
CA ARG A 449 -14.82 -24.42 9.56
C ARG A 449 -13.93 -23.93 8.41
N PRO A 450 -13.23 -24.83 7.71
CA PRO A 450 -12.54 -24.49 6.47
C PRO A 450 -13.49 -23.87 5.45
N MET A 451 -13.02 -22.84 4.75
CA MET A 451 -13.75 -22.19 3.66
C MET A 451 -13.26 -22.69 2.31
N ASP A 452 -14.19 -22.82 1.37
CA ASP A 452 -13.87 -23.11 -0.02
C ASP A 452 -13.34 -21.88 -0.76
N LYS A 453 -12.37 -22.09 -1.65
CA LYS A 453 -11.77 -21.04 -2.47
C LYS A 453 -12.51 -20.89 -3.78
N TYR A 454 -13.05 -19.70 -4.04
CA TYR A 454 -13.63 -19.31 -5.33
C TYR A 454 -12.87 -18.13 -5.93
N ILE A 455 -12.69 -18.12 -7.24
CA ILE A 455 -12.23 -16.94 -7.99
C ILE A 455 -13.46 -16.25 -8.54
N LEU A 456 -13.65 -14.98 -8.18
CA LEU A 456 -14.79 -14.19 -8.64
C LEU A 456 -14.33 -13.03 -9.50
N TYR A 457 -14.95 -12.89 -10.67
CA TYR A 457 -14.79 -11.72 -11.54
C TYR A 457 -15.93 -10.76 -11.24
N LYS A 458 -15.60 -9.52 -10.90
CA LYS A 458 -16.58 -8.46 -10.65
C LYS A 458 -16.37 -7.35 -11.68
N CYS A 459 -17.44 -6.90 -12.32
CA CYS A 459 -17.41 -5.72 -13.17
C CYS A 459 -17.41 -4.47 -12.26
N CYS A 460 -16.37 -3.65 -12.35
CA CYS A 460 -16.29 -2.40 -11.60
C CYS A 460 -17.02 -1.29 -12.35
N THR A 461 -18.33 -1.18 -12.14
CA THR A 461 -19.04 0.09 -12.32
C THR A 461 -19.65 0.45 -10.98
N GLY A 462 -18.97 1.34 -10.25
CA GLY A 462 -19.34 1.81 -8.92
C GLY A 462 -18.28 2.68 -8.31
#